data_AF-A0A538RSC7-F1
#
_entry.id   AF-A0A538RSC7-F1
#
_cell.length_a   1.000
_cell.length_b   1.000
_cell.length_c   1.000
_cell.angle_alpha   90.00
_cell.angle_beta   90.00
_cell.angle_gamma   90.00
#
_symmetry.space_group_name_H-M   'P 1'
#
loop_
_entity.id
_entity.type
_entity.pdbx_description
1 polymer ?
#
loop_
_entity_poly.entity_id
_entity_poly.type
_entity_poly.pdbx_seq_one_letter_code
_entity_poly.pdbx_strand_id
1 'polypeptide(L)'
;RRRLIEDQADALGLPVYFVVIPHQDDPACPMAHSTPGTAFPSNDAYTSTMLKALEQLKGEGIEVIIFGDIFLEDLRAFRDRLLNLVGLAGCYPLWGRNTTELYSEFNNLGFKAVIVCVDTKRLAAECCGQLLTPAFLASLPDGVDACGERGEYHSFTFDGPLFRGLVPFRLGEVHRHEPFAFQEVYPEGDSEPRTQAGVATTVHAVPNRSQIRTR
;
A
#
# COMPACT_ATOMS: atom_id res chain seq x y z
N ARG A 1 -7.84 0.91 8.03
CA ARG A 1 -7.18 0.31 6.85
C ARG A 1 -8.19 -0.15 5.79
N ARG A 2 -9.13 -1.07 6.08
CA ARG A 2 -10.13 -1.55 5.10
C ARG A 2 -10.87 -0.44 4.34
N ARG A 3 -11.40 0.55 5.06
CA ARG A 3 -12.11 1.70 4.46
C ARG A 3 -11.27 2.47 3.43
N LEU A 4 -9.97 2.66 3.66
CA LEU A 4 -9.10 3.35 2.68
C LEU A 4 -8.98 2.56 1.37
N ILE A 5 -9.04 1.22 1.42
CA ILE A 5 -9.01 0.37 0.22
C ILE A 5 -10.36 0.46 -0.51
N GLU A 6 -11.46 0.50 0.23
CA GLU A 6 -12.80 0.76 -0.32
C GLU A 6 -12.84 2.13 -1.01
N ASP A 7 -12.33 3.18 -0.36
CA ASP A 7 -12.25 4.52 -0.92
C ASP A 7 -11.37 4.58 -2.18
N GLN A 8 -10.25 3.82 -2.23
CA GLN A 8 -9.43 3.67 -3.44
C GLN A 8 -10.20 2.99 -4.58
N ALA A 9 -10.91 1.91 -4.28
CA ALA A 9 -11.70 1.16 -5.26
C ALA A 9 -12.83 2.02 -5.83
N ASP A 10 -13.53 2.76 -4.97
CA ASP A 10 -14.58 3.71 -5.36
C ASP A 10 -14.02 4.84 -6.23
N ALA A 11 -12.87 5.40 -5.87
CA ALA A 11 -12.19 6.42 -6.65
C ALA A 11 -11.75 5.91 -8.04
N LEU A 12 -11.37 4.65 -8.16
CA LEU A 12 -11.06 4.00 -9.43
C LEU A 12 -12.32 3.54 -10.20
N GLY A 13 -13.47 3.50 -9.52
CA GLY A 13 -14.71 2.95 -10.08
C GLY A 13 -14.65 1.45 -10.32
N LEU A 14 -13.88 0.73 -9.50
CA LEU A 14 -13.70 -0.72 -9.57
C LEU A 14 -14.32 -1.39 -8.35
N PRO A 15 -14.88 -2.61 -8.47
CA PRO A 15 -15.29 -3.37 -7.31
C PRO A 15 -14.07 -3.85 -6.51
N VAL A 16 -14.25 -4.01 -5.19
CA VAL A 16 -13.25 -4.61 -4.31
C VAL A 16 -13.81 -5.84 -3.61
N TYR A 17 -13.04 -6.91 -3.60
CA TYR A 17 -13.37 -8.17 -2.93
C TYR A 17 -12.31 -8.46 -1.86
N PHE A 18 -12.76 -8.58 -0.61
CA PHE A 18 -11.87 -8.88 0.52
C PHE A 18 -11.82 -10.38 0.79
N VAL A 19 -10.66 -10.98 0.60
CA VAL A 19 -10.37 -12.35 1.02
C VAL A 19 -9.78 -12.31 2.42
N VAL A 20 -10.51 -12.83 3.40
CA VAL A 20 -10.06 -12.87 4.80
C VAL A 20 -9.46 -14.23 5.09
N ILE A 21 -8.17 -14.26 5.43
CA ILE A 21 -7.49 -15.48 5.85
C ILE A 21 -7.77 -15.67 7.34
N PRO A 22 -8.39 -16.80 7.74
CA PRO A 22 -8.73 -17.03 9.13
C PRO A 22 -7.47 -17.16 9.98
N HIS A 23 -7.49 -16.52 11.15
CA HIS A 23 -6.46 -16.70 12.17
C HIS A 23 -6.62 -18.07 12.85
N GLN A 24 -5.52 -18.71 13.23
CA GLN A 24 -5.56 -20.04 13.86
C GLN A 24 -6.24 -20.00 15.25
N ASP A 25 -6.03 -18.92 16.01
CA ASP A 25 -6.55 -18.79 17.37
C ASP A 25 -7.90 -18.05 17.47
N ASP A 26 -8.34 -17.35 16.41
CA ASP A 26 -9.64 -16.67 16.39
C ASP A 26 -10.14 -16.47 14.94
N PRO A 27 -11.00 -17.38 14.44
CA PRO A 27 -11.58 -17.30 13.10
C PRO A 27 -12.48 -16.08 12.89
N ALA A 28 -12.96 -15.43 13.96
CA ALA A 28 -13.80 -14.25 13.91
C ALA A 28 -12.98 -12.95 13.98
N CYS A 29 -11.69 -13.01 14.30
CA CYS A 29 -10.83 -11.84 14.36
C CYS A 29 -10.44 -11.40 12.94
N PRO A 30 -10.91 -10.22 12.48
CA PRO A 30 -10.58 -9.71 11.15
C PRO A 30 -9.14 -9.14 11.07
N MET A 31 -8.39 -9.14 12.18
CA MET A 31 -7.16 -8.37 12.37
C MET A 31 -6.08 -9.22 13.07
N ALA A 32 -5.24 -9.89 12.29
CA ALA A 32 -4.15 -10.74 12.81
C ALA A 32 -2.96 -9.96 13.47
N HIS A 33 -3.12 -8.72 13.92
CA HIS A 33 -1.95 -7.88 14.28
C HIS A 33 -2.19 -6.73 15.27
N SER A 34 -3.31 -6.69 15.99
CA SER A 34 -3.46 -5.74 17.11
C SER A 34 -2.93 -6.26 18.45
N THR A 35 -2.60 -7.55 18.56
CA THR A 35 -2.09 -8.16 19.78
C THR A 35 -0.67 -8.67 19.57
N PRO A 36 0.35 -8.13 20.25
CA PRO A 36 1.69 -8.72 20.25
C PRO A 36 1.64 -10.20 20.64
N GLY A 37 2.22 -11.08 19.82
CA GLY A 37 2.29 -12.52 20.08
C GLY A 37 1.29 -13.40 19.32
N THR A 38 0.42 -12.85 18.48
CA THR A 38 -0.40 -13.64 17.55
C THR A 38 0.42 -14.08 16.33
N ALA A 39 0.35 -15.37 15.98
CA ALA A 39 1.10 -15.93 14.86
C ALA A 39 0.42 -15.61 13.52
N PHE A 40 1.22 -15.43 12.47
CA PHE A 40 0.66 -15.39 11.11
C PHE A 40 -0.10 -16.70 10.81
N PRO A 41 -1.21 -16.66 10.04
CA PRO A 41 -1.88 -17.86 9.59
C PRO A 41 -0.89 -18.83 8.93
N SER A 42 -1.07 -20.14 9.11
CA SER A 42 -0.24 -21.12 8.41
C SER A 42 -0.35 -20.93 6.91
N ASN A 43 0.73 -21.33 6.21
CA ASN A 43 0.73 -21.35 4.76
C ASN A 43 -0.42 -22.19 4.18
N ASP A 44 -0.86 -23.24 4.88
CA ASP A 44 -2.01 -24.07 4.49
C ASP A 44 -3.34 -23.30 4.60
N ALA A 45 -3.54 -22.54 5.69
CA ALA A 45 -4.73 -21.70 5.85
C ALA A 45 -4.77 -20.58 4.79
N TYR A 46 -3.61 -19.96 4.51
CA TYR A 46 -3.45 -19.02 3.41
C TYR A 46 -3.82 -19.66 2.06
N THR A 47 -3.16 -20.77 1.71
CA THR A 47 -3.28 -21.43 0.41
C THR A 47 -4.71 -21.90 0.16
N SER A 48 -5.32 -22.57 1.14
CA SER A 48 -6.71 -23.06 1.01
C SER A 48 -7.73 -21.93 0.88
N THR A 49 -7.54 -20.82 1.60
CA THR A 49 -8.41 -19.64 1.49
C THR A 49 -8.26 -18.97 0.14
N MET A 50 -7.03 -18.78 -0.33
CA MET A 50 -6.75 -18.19 -1.63
C MET A 50 -7.29 -19.03 -2.79
N LEU A 51 -7.13 -20.36 -2.74
CA LEU A 51 -7.67 -21.26 -3.77
C LEU A 51 -9.18 -21.12 -3.91
N LYS A 52 -9.92 -21.11 -2.80
CA LYS A 52 -11.38 -20.90 -2.83
C LYS A 52 -11.78 -19.57 -3.47
N ALA A 53 -11.06 -18.50 -3.14
CA ALA A 53 -11.32 -17.19 -3.73
C ALA A 53 -11.03 -17.19 -5.25
N LEU A 54 -9.93 -17.82 -5.67
CA LEU A 54 -9.55 -17.91 -7.08
C LEU A 54 -10.52 -18.81 -7.88
N GLU A 55 -11.01 -19.90 -7.31
CA GLU A 55 -12.06 -20.74 -7.90
C GLU A 55 -13.35 -19.96 -8.12
N GLN A 56 -13.75 -19.12 -7.16
CA GLN A 56 -14.91 -18.25 -7.31
C GLN A 56 -14.71 -17.27 -8.48
N LEU A 57 -13.56 -16.58 -8.54
CA LEU A 57 -13.26 -15.66 -9.64
C LEU A 57 -13.25 -16.37 -11.00
N LYS A 58 -12.71 -17.59 -11.06
CA LYS A 58 -12.77 -18.42 -12.27
C LYS A 58 -14.21 -18.72 -12.68
N GLY A 59 -15.06 -19.05 -11.71
CA GLY A 59 -16.50 -19.28 -11.92
C GLY A 59 -17.25 -18.05 -12.43
N GLU A 60 -16.78 -16.85 -12.09
CA GLU A 60 -17.29 -15.56 -12.60
C GLU A 60 -16.78 -15.23 -14.01
N GLY A 61 -15.95 -16.09 -14.61
CA GLY A 61 -15.42 -15.93 -15.96
C GLY A 61 -14.09 -15.18 -16.04
N ILE A 62 -13.43 -14.93 -14.91
CA ILE A 62 -12.08 -14.36 -14.90
C ILE A 62 -11.09 -15.40 -15.43
N GLU A 63 -10.16 -14.97 -16.28
CA GLU A 63 -9.13 -15.83 -16.87
C GLU A 63 -7.71 -15.44 -16.46
N VAL A 64 -7.49 -14.17 -16.15
CA VAL A 64 -6.16 -13.60 -15.88
C VAL A 64 -6.19 -12.78 -14.59
N ILE A 65 -5.18 -12.98 -13.74
CA ILE A 65 -4.93 -12.18 -12.54
C ILE A 65 -3.68 -11.34 -12.78
N ILE A 66 -3.79 -10.02 -12.61
CA ILE A 66 -2.68 -9.08 -12.78
C ILE A 66 -2.04 -8.78 -11.43
N PHE A 67 -0.72 -8.85 -11.36
CA PHE A 67 0.05 -8.51 -10.17
C PHE A 67 1.07 -7.39 -10.45
N GLY A 68 1.37 -6.60 -9.42
CA GLY A 68 2.32 -5.48 -9.47
C GLY A 68 3.77 -5.85 -9.15
N ASP A 69 4.09 -7.13 -9.01
CA ASP A 69 5.42 -7.63 -8.59
C ASP A 69 6.49 -7.31 -9.64
N ILE A 70 7.70 -6.99 -9.16
CA ILE A 70 8.80 -6.55 -10.02
C ILE A 70 9.87 -7.63 -10.12
N PHE A 71 10.35 -8.20 -9.00
CA PHE A 71 11.53 -9.08 -9.02
C PHE A 71 11.46 -10.38 -8.20
N LEU A 72 10.53 -10.55 -7.26
CA LEU A 72 10.55 -11.70 -6.34
C LEU A 72 10.16 -13.03 -7.01
N GLU A 73 11.13 -13.71 -7.64
CA GLU A 73 10.92 -14.93 -8.46
C GLU A 73 10.20 -16.05 -7.69
N ASP A 74 10.60 -16.33 -6.46
CA ASP A 74 9.98 -17.37 -5.64
C ASP A 74 8.50 -17.06 -5.35
N LEU A 75 8.18 -15.78 -5.13
CA LEU A 75 6.82 -15.32 -4.90
C LEU A 75 5.98 -15.42 -6.17
N ARG A 76 6.53 -15.03 -7.32
CA ARG A 76 5.89 -15.22 -8.63
C ARG A 76 5.62 -16.70 -8.90
N ALA A 77 6.64 -17.55 -8.77
CA ALA A 77 6.51 -18.98 -9.00
C ALA A 77 5.47 -19.63 -8.06
N PHE A 78 5.40 -19.17 -6.80
CA PHE A 78 4.36 -19.60 -5.87
C PHE A 78 2.95 -19.20 -6.34
N ARG A 79 2.75 -17.95 -6.77
CA ARG A 79 1.47 -17.46 -7.28
C ARG A 79 1.05 -18.19 -8.57
N ASP A 80 1.97 -18.37 -9.51
CA ASP A 80 1.71 -19.11 -10.75
C ASP A 80 1.30 -20.56 -10.46
N ARG A 81 1.92 -21.23 -9.47
CA ARG A 81 1.47 -22.56 -9.02
C ARG A 81 0.04 -22.54 -8.51
N LEU A 82 -0.34 -21.56 -7.69
CA LEU A 82 -1.72 -21.45 -7.18
C LEU A 82 -2.74 -21.19 -8.30
N LEU A 83 -2.44 -20.28 -9.23
CA LEU A 83 -3.32 -19.96 -10.35
C LEU A 83 -3.52 -21.15 -11.29
N ASN A 84 -2.45 -21.90 -11.56
CA ASN A 84 -2.52 -23.10 -12.40
C ASN A 84 -3.42 -24.19 -11.82
N LEU A 85 -3.51 -24.32 -10.49
CA LEU A 85 -4.41 -25.29 -9.85
C LEU A 85 -5.89 -25.05 -10.16
N VAL A 86 -6.26 -23.80 -10.47
CA VAL A 86 -7.65 -23.41 -10.75
C VAL A 86 -7.88 -23.00 -12.21
N GLY A 87 -6.86 -23.16 -13.07
CA GLY A 87 -6.95 -22.81 -14.49
C GLY A 87 -7.03 -21.30 -14.77
N LEU A 88 -6.34 -20.48 -13.95
CA LEU A 88 -6.12 -19.05 -14.17
C LEU A 88 -4.68 -18.80 -14.65
N ALA A 89 -4.46 -17.69 -15.35
CA ALA A 89 -3.13 -17.23 -15.76
C ALA A 89 -2.68 -15.99 -14.97
N GLY A 90 -1.39 -15.95 -14.59
CA GLY A 90 -0.77 -14.77 -13.99
C GLY A 90 -0.26 -13.80 -15.06
N CYS A 91 -0.44 -12.50 -14.83
CA CYS A 91 0.14 -11.44 -15.64
C CYS A 91 0.94 -10.48 -14.76
N TYR A 92 2.18 -10.17 -15.16
CA TYR A 92 3.12 -9.38 -14.36
C TYR A 92 3.72 -8.24 -15.21
N PRO A 93 2.98 -7.14 -15.43
CA PRO A 93 3.36 -6.08 -16.38
C PRO A 93 4.67 -5.36 -16.01
N LEU A 94 5.03 -5.36 -14.73
CA LEU A 94 6.21 -4.67 -14.20
C LEU A 94 7.43 -5.59 -14.05
N TRP A 95 7.29 -6.88 -14.39
CA TRP A 95 8.32 -7.88 -14.13
C TRP A 95 9.65 -7.54 -14.80
N GLY A 96 10.72 -7.55 -14.02
CA GLY A 96 12.08 -7.32 -14.51
C GLY A 96 12.38 -5.87 -14.90
N ARG A 97 11.44 -4.93 -14.72
CA ARG A 97 11.65 -3.52 -15.06
C ARG A 97 12.52 -2.81 -14.01
N ASN A 98 13.30 -1.83 -14.46
CA ASN A 98 14.14 -1.03 -13.57
C ASN A 98 13.28 -0.19 -12.60
N THR A 99 13.54 -0.30 -11.30
CA THR A 99 12.73 0.36 -10.25
C THR A 99 12.88 1.87 -10.24
N THR A 100 14.05 2.41 -10.59
CA THR A 100 14.25 3.86 -10.70
C THR A 100 13.48 4.45 -11.88
N GLU A 101 13.45 3.74 -13.01
CA GLU A 101 12.64 4.12 -14.17
C GLU A 101 11.15 4.06 -13.83
N LEU A 102 10.70 2.98 -13.19
CA LEU A 102 9.30 2.83 -12.74
C LEU A 102 8.89 3.92 -11.77
N TYR A 103 9.73 4.25 -10.79
CA TYR A 103 9.47 5.34 -9.86
C TYR A 103 9.34 6.68 -10.58
N SER A 104 10.22 6.95 -11.55
CA SER A 104 10.18 8.16 -12.36
C SER A 104 8.92 8.22 -13.22
N GLU A 105 8.55 7.09 -13.84
CA GLU A 105 7.31 6.92 -14.61
C GLU A 105 6.07 7.18 -13.75
N PHE A 106 6.01 6.60 -12.54
CA PHE A 106 4.95 6.83 -11.56
C PHE A 106 4.73 8.32 -11.27
N ASN A 107 5.81 9.06 -11.02
CA ASN A 107 5.76 10.51 -10.77
C ASN A 107 5.34 11.29 -12.03
N ASN A 108 5.89 10.94 -13.20
CA ASN A 108 5.60 11.61 -14.47
C ASN A 108 4.15 11.42 -14.92
N LEU A 109 3.58 10.24 -14.63
CA LEU A 109 2.17 9.96 -14.86
C LEU A 109 1.26 10.73 -13.88
N GLY A 110 1.81 11.26 -12.78
CA GLY A 110 1.07 12.09 -11.83
C GLY A 110 0.43 11.30 -10.69
N PHE A 111 0.85 10.06 -10.45
CA PHE A 111 0.46 9.33 -9.25
C PHE A 111 1.03 9.98 -8.00
N LYS A 112 0.32 9.85 -6.88
CA LYS A 112 0.75 10.35 -5.57
C LYS A 112 0.59 9.25 -4.54
N ALA A 113 1.65 9.04 -3.77
CA ALA A 113 1.65 8.12 -2.66
C ALA A 113 2.41 8.70 -1.47
N VAL A 114 2.03 8.24 -0.28
CA VAL A 114 2.66 8.58 1.00
C VAL A 114 3.30 7.34 1.60
N ILE A 115 4.48 7.47 2.21
CA ILE A 115 5.17 6.37 2.88
C ILE A 115 4.45 6.03 4.18
N VAL A 116 4.10 4.76 4.35
CA VAL A 116 3.31 4.27 5.50
C VAL A 116 4.06 3.31 6.40
N CYS A 117 5.16 2.75 5.93
CA CYS A 117 6.01 1.85 6.70
C CYS A 117 7.43 1.97 6.16
N VAL A 118 8.43 1.89 7.03
CA VAL A 118 9.85 1.76 6.66
C VAL A 118 10.54 0.71 7.51
N ASP A 119 11.52 0.01 6.93
CA ASP A 119 12.55 -0.73 7.67
C ASP A 119 13.59 0.28 8.20
N THR A 120 13.63 0.48 9.52
CA THR A 120 14.50 1.44 10.21
C THR A 120 15.99 1.11 10.07
N LYS A 121 16.34 -0.10 9.62
CA LYS A 121 17.72 -0.48 9.29
C LYS A 121 18.16 0.04 7.92
N ARG A 122 17.22 0.43 7.07
CA ARG A 122 17.45 0.86 5.68
C ARG A 122 17.13 2.33 5.47
N LEU A 123 16.06 2.81 6.11
CA LEU A 123 15.57 4.17 5.99
C LEU A 123 15.28 4.77 7.36
N ALA A 124 15.41 6.08 7.48
CA ALA A 124 15.10 6.78 8.71
C ALA A 124 13.57 6.74 8.96
N ALA A 125 13.15 6.59 10.22
CA ALA A 125 11.72 6.56 10.56
C ALA A 125 11.00 7.87 10.19
N GLU A 126 11.75 8.96 10.05
CA GLU A 126 11.28 10.28 9.61
C GLU A 126 10.86 10.30 8.13
N CYS A 127 11.15 9.23 7.37
CA CYS A 127 10.61 9.02 6.02
C CYS A 127 9.11 8.68 6.05
N CYS A 128 8.57 8.17 7.16
CA CYS A 128 7.12 7.97 7.33
C CYS A 128 6.35 9.27 7.15
N GLY A 129 5.23 9.22 6.42
CA GLY A 129 4.42 10.39 6.11
C GLY A 129 4.96 11.27 4.97
N GLN A 130 6.16 11.00 4.45
CA GLN A 130 6.68 11.71 3.28
C GLN A 130 6.02 11.23 1.99
N LEU A 131 5.90 12.14 1.02
CA LEU A 131 5.39 11.83 -0.31
C LEU A 131 6.48 11.22 -1.19
N LEU A 132 6.08 10.23 -2.01
CA LEU A 132 6.92 9.74 -3.09
C LEU A 132 7.05 10.82 -4.16
N THR A 133 8.21 11.49 -4.19
CA THR A 133 8.51 12.61 -5.09
C THR A 133 9.90 12.41 -5.71
N PRO A 134 10.24 13.12 -6.80
CA PRO A 134 11.60 13.08 -7.34
C PRO A 134 12.68 13.49 -6.32
N ALA A 135 12.33 14.37 -5.37
CA ALA A 135 13.23 14.75 -4.29
C ALA A 135 13.44 13.61 -3.27
N PHE A 136 12.40 12.85 -2.95
CA PHE A 136 12.53 11.66 -2.11
C PHE A 136 13.42 10.62 -2.78
N LEU A 137 13.20 10.33 -4.07
CA LEU A 137 14.05 9.42 -4.84
C LEU A 137 15.53 9.83 -4.79
N ALA A 138 15.83 11.11 -5.00
CA ALA A 138 17.19 11.64 -4.95
C ALA A 138 17.81 11.60 -3.53
N SER A 139 16.99 11.45 -2.50
CA SER A 139 17.42 11.37 -1.10
C SER A 139 17.66 9.94 -0.61
N LEU A 140 17.31 8.92 -1.42
CA LEU A 140 17.46 7.52 -1.02
C LEU A 140 18.94 7.17 -0.81
N PRO A 141 19.29 6.46 0.29
CA PRO A 141 20.63 5.95 0.48
C PRO A 141 21.05 4.95 -0.60
N ASP A 142 22.37 4.84 -0.83
CA ASP A 142 22.92 3.84 -1.73
C ASP A 142 22.46 2.42 -1.38
N GLY A 143 21.94 1.71 -2.38
CA GLY A 143 21.50 0.33 -2.24
C GLY A 143 20.08 0.12 -1.71
N VAL A 144 19.33 1.19 -1.39
CA VAL A 144 17.88 1.12 -1.16
C VAL A 144 17.17 1.04 -2.50
N ASP A 145 16.27 0.05 -2.66
CA ASP A 145 15.48 -0.06 -3.87
C ASP A 145 14.49 1.12 -4.01
N ALA A 146 14.46 1.72 -5.20
CA ALA A 146 13.65 2.89 -5.48
C ALA A 146 12.14 2.64 -5.33
N CYS A 147 11.66 1.41 -5.51
CA CYS A 147 10.26 1.03 -5.34
C CYS A 147 9.99 0.34 -3.99
N GLY A 148 11.01 0.14 -3.15
CA GLY A 148 10.90 -0.60 -1.89
C GLY A 148 10.64 -2.10 -2.07
N GLU A 149 11.00 -2.68 -3.23
CA GLU A 149 10.70 -4.08 -3.58
C GLU A 149 11.30 -5.11 -2.59
N ARG A 150 12.33 -4.72 -1.83
CA ARG A 150 13.01 -5.60 -0.86
C ARG A 150 12.57 -5.34 0.58
N GLY A 151 11.44 -4.63 0.75
CA GLY A 151 10.84 -4.34 2.05
C GLY A 151 11.40 -3.11 2.75
N GLU A 152 12.13 -2.24 2.05
CA GLU A 152 12.69 -1.02 2.62
C GLU A 152 11.60 -0.05 3.07
N TYR A 153 10.51 0.04 2.30
CA TYR A 153 9.32 0.80 2.69
C TYR A 153 8.05 0.30 1.99
N HIS A 154 6.90 0.68 2.55
CA HIS A 154 5.59 0.56 1.89
C HIS A 154 4.94 1.93 1.78
N SER A 155 4.08 2.09 0.78
CA SER A 155 3.37 3.34 0.52
C SER A 155 1.87 3.12 0.32
N PHE A 156 1.11 4.21 0.47
CA PHE A 156 -0.32 4.29 0.20
C PHE A 156 -0.55 5.29 -0.92
N THR A 157 -1.03 4.81 -2.07
CA THR A 157 -1.38 5.63 -3.24
C THR A 157 -2.78 6.22 -3.08
N PHE A 158 -2.90 7.54 -3.15
CA PHE A 158 -4.16 8.24 -2.87
C PHE A 158 -4.65 9.09 -4.03
N ASP A 159 -3.87 9.25 -5.10
CA ASP A 159 -4.24 10.04 -6.26
C ASP A 159 -3.40 9.61 -7.48
N GLY A 160 -3.88 9.93 -8.67
CA GLY A 160 -3.18 9.67 -9.92
C GLY A 160 -4.10 9.40 -11.11
N PRO A 161 -3.52 9.02 -12.26
CA PRO A 161 -4.29 8.58 -13.41
C PRO A 161 -5.30 7.49 -13.04
N LEU A 162 -6.45 7.53 -13.72
CA LEU A 162 -7.60 6.62 -13.54
C LEU A 162 -8.42 6.86 -12.25
N PHE A 163 -7.88 7.54 -11.24
CA PHE A 163 -8.68 7.99 -10.10
C PHE A 163 -9.65 9.09 -10.58
N ARG A 164 -10.93 8.95 -10.25
CA ARG A 164 -11.98 9.96 -10.48
C ARG A 164 -11.81 11.19 -9.57
N GLY A 165 -11.09 11.01 -8.47
CA GLY A 165 -10.70 12.04 -7.52
C GLY A 165 -9.72 11.46 -6.51
N LEU A 166 -9.03 12.33 -5.77
CA LEU A 166 -8.14 11.90 -4.70
C LEU A 166 -8.92 11.16 -3.61
N VAL A 167 -8.28 10.17 -2.99
CA VAL A 167 -8.74 9.47 -1.80
C VAL A 167 -8.38 10.31 -0.58
N PRO A 168 -9.38 10.86 0.14
CA PRO A 168 -9.10 11.74 1.27
C PRO A 168 -8.61 10.94 2.48
N PHE A 169 -7.51 11.37 3.08
CA PHE A 169 -6.93 10.72 4.25
C PHE A 169 -6.27 11.73 5.18
N ARG A 170 -6.02 11.30 6.43
CA ARG A 170 -5.20 12.02 7.40
C ARG A 170 -4.13 11.12 7.97
N LEU A 171 -2.98 11.71 8.27
CA LEU A 171 -1.88 11.05 8.96
C LEU A 171 -2.09 11.14 10.48
N GLY A 172 -1.85 10.03 11.18
CA GLY A 172 -1.83 9.96 12.64
C GLY A 172 -0.40 9.89 13.19
N GLU A 173 -0.24 9.17 14.31
CA GLU A 173 1.06 9.02 14.95
C GLU A 173 1.98 8.07 14.16
N VAL A 174 3.29 8.21 14.39
CA VAL A 174 4.30 7.27 13.91
C VAL A 174 4.68 6.33 15.05
N HIS A 175 4.38 5.04 14.87
CA HIS A 175 4.71 3.99 15.84
C HIS A 175 6.00 3.28 15.46
N ARG A 176 6.94 3.17 16.42
CA ARG A 176 8.20 2.45 16.21
C ARG A 176 8.11 1.06 16.85
N HIS A 177 8.28 0.04 16.04
CA HIS A 177 8.38 -1.36 16.43
C HIS A 177 9.55 -1.99 15.68
N GLU A 178 10.75 -1.83 16.22
CA GLU A 178 12.00 -2.27 15.58
C GLU A 178 11.88 -3.70 15.00
N PRO A 179 12.28 -3.91 13.73
CA PRO A 179 13.02 -2.98 12.87
C PRO A 179 12.13 -2.06 12.01
N PHE A 180 10.87 -1.82 12.37
CA PHE A 180 9.94 -1.07 11.55
C PHE A 180 9.43 0.20 12.22
N ALA A 181 9.13 1.21 11.41
CA ALA A 181 8.32 2.35 11.81
C ALA A 181 7.08 2.42 10.93
N PHE A 182 5.92 2.70 11.52
CA PHE A 182 4.63 2.72 10.86
C PHE A 182 3.95 4.07 11.02
N GLN A 183 3.56 4.67 9.92
CA GLN A 183 2.69 5.84 9.90
C GLN A 183 1.23 5.39 9.96
N GLU A 184 0.48 5.89 10.92
CA GLU A 184 -0.98 5.73 10.88
C GLU A 184 -1.59 6.53 9.73
N VAL A 185 -2.53 5.90 9.04
CA VAL A 185 -3.33 6.51 7.97
C VAL A 185 -4.79 6.20 8.22
N TYR A 186 -5.59 7.25 8.28
CA TYR A 186 -7.03 7.18 8.52
C TYR A 186 -7.81 7.80 7.36
N PRO A 187 -8.99 7.25 7.00
CA PRO A 187 -9.94 7.94 6.13
C PRO A 187 -10.29 9.33 6.69
N GLU A 188 -10.47 10.31 5.81
CA GLU A 188 -10.99 11.60 6.26
C GLU A 188 -12.43 11.45 6.78
N GLY A 189 -12.72 12.12 7.91
CA GLY A 189 -14.01 12.00 8.60
C GLY A 189 -14.09 10.90 9.66
N ASP A 190 -13.11 9.99 9.75
CA ASP A 190 -12.95 9.13 10.93
C ASP A 190 -12.23 9.89 12.04
N SER A 191 -12.94 10.17 13.14
CA SER A 191 -12.33 10.74 14.34
C SER A 191 -11.27 9.79 14.89
N GLU A 192 -10.16 10.33 15.40
CA GLU A 192 -9.18 9.53 16.15
C GLU A 192 -9.88 8.73 17.26
N PRO A 193 -9.45 7.49 17.55
CA PRO A 193 -9.66 6.98 18.90
C PRO A 193 -9.03 8.01 19.83
N ARG A 194 -9.85 8.66 20.68
CA ARG A 194 -9.39 9.73 21.57
C ARG A 194 -8.25 9.25 22.46
N THR A 195 -7.01 9.51 22.06
CA THR A 195 -5.84 9.51 22.95
C THR A 195 -5.69 10.91 23.52
N GLN A 196 -5.51 11.02 24.83
CA GLN A 196 -5.51 12.29 25.54
C GLN A 196 -4.34 13.20 25.10
N ALA A 197 -4.71 14.38 24.60
CA ALA A 197 -4.03 15.68 24.64
C ALA A 197 -2.57 15.79 24.13
N GLY A 198 -2.41 16.47 22.99
CA GLY A 198 -1.13 17.07 22.55
C GLY A 198 -1.24 17.89 21.26
N VAL A 199 -1.69 19.15 21.39
CA VAL A 199 -1.60 20.29 20.43
C VAL A 199 -1.36 19.97 18.93
N ALA A 200 -2.43 19.97 18.14
CA ALA A 200 -2.37 19.92 16.68
C ALA A 200 -1.86 21.26 16.10
N THR A 201 -0.80 21.21 15.30
CA THR A 201 -0.38 22.32 14.44
C THR A 201 -1.04 22.14 13.08
N THR A 202 -2.00 23.00 12.75
CA THR A 202 -2.66 23.03 11.43
C THR A 202 -1.69 23.62 10.40
N VAL A 203 -1.22 22.82 9.45
CA VAL A 203 -0.48 23.33 8.29
C VAL A 203 -1.50 23.74 7.22
N HIS A 204 -1.78 25.03 7.12
CA HIS A 204 -2.48 25.58 5.95
C HIS A 204 -1.49 25.73 4.79
N ALA A 205 -1.74 25.01 3.70
CA ALA A 205 -1.08 25.27 2.42
C ALA A 205 -1.43 26.69 1.95
N VAL A 206 -0.43 27.58 1.90
CA VAL A 206 -0.59 28.93 1.36
C VAL A 206 -0.71 28.84 -0.16
N PRO A 207 -1.81 29.33 -0.78
CA PRO A 207 -1.87 29.42 -2.23
C PRO A 207 -1.06 30.62 -2.70
N ASN A 208 -0.04 30.34 -3.51
CA ASN A 208 0.73 31.32 -4.27
C ASN A 208 -0.21 32.08 -5.23
N ARG A 209 -0.41 33.38 -5.01
CA ARG A 209 -1.04 34.28 -5.99
C ARG A 209 -0.04 35.34 -6.42
N SER A 210 0.49 35.13 -7.62
CA SER A 210 1.04 36.18 -8.45
C SER A 210 -0.08 37.01 -9.10
N GLN A 211 0.24 38.28 -9.36
CA GLN A 211 -0.53 39.36 -10.03
C GLN A 211 -1.45 40.16 -9.09
N ILE A 212 -1.25 41.48 -8.93
CA ILE A 212 -1.67 42.53 -9.88
C ILE A 212 -0.85 43.84 -9.69
N ARG A 213 -0.58 44.50 -10.83
CA ARG A 213 -0.17 45.91 -11.09
C ARG A 213 -0.77 46.93 -10.09
N THR A 214 -0.23 48.11 -9.76
CA THR A 214 0.18 49.26 -10.60
C THR A 214 0.62 50.39 -9.65
N ARG A 215 1.69 51.12 -9.97
CA ARG A 215 1.73 52.59 -10.09
C ARG A 215 3.04 52.99 -10.75
#